data_AF-A0A9Q0YMN8-F1
#
_entry.id   AF-A0A9Q0YMN8-F1
#
_cell.length_a   1.000
_cell.length_b   1.000
_cell.length_c   1.000
_cell.angle_alpha   90.00
_cell.angle_beta   90.00
_cell.angle_gamma   90.00
#
_symmetry.space_group_name_H-M   'P 1'
#
loop_
_entity.id
_entity.type
_entity.pdbx_description
1 polymer ?
#
loop_
_entity_poly.entity_id
_entity_poly.type
_entity_poly.pdbx_seq_one_letter_code
_entity_poly.pdbx_strand_id
1 'polypeptide(L)'
;MVFTNIFSRKLAYRENSDPALMTFIPGMTGIAITGVILPVTDSWELPSSLKEVLLVLSVGIFSLLCNRFLVLGLQTERVTIVSFLDTLSVPVAFMADVLVFQSVLDLVSIVGAITILATTVGCLCKP
;
A
#
# COMPACT_ATOMS: atom_id res chain seq x y z
N MET A 1 -5.11 4.29 4.36
CA MET A 1 -5.59 3.00 3.81
C MET A 1 -7.10 2.84 3.89
N VAL A 2 -7.73 2.88 5.08
CA VAL A 2 -9.19 2.64 5.22
C VAL A 2 -10.06 3.63 4.41
N PHE A 3 -9.69 4.91 4.41
CA PHE A 3 -10.45 5.94 3.67
C PHE A 3 -10.41 5.72 2.15
N THR A 4 -9.25 5.32 1.62
CA THR A 4 -9.05 5.00 0.21
C THR A 4 -9.87 3.78 -0.20
N ASN A 5 -9.92 2.74 0.63
CA ASN A 5 -10.70 1.52 0.35
C ASN A 5 -12.22 1.77 0.40
N ILE A 6 -12.71 2.62 1.31
CA ILE A 6 -14.13 3.00 1.37
C ILE A 6 -14.51 3.87 0.17
N PHE A 7 -13.64 4.80 -0.23
CA PHE A 7 -13.86 5.67 -1.39
C PHE A 7 -13.81 4.87 -2.70
N SER A 8 -12.83 3.96 -2.85
CA SER A 8 -12.74 3.03 -3.97
C SER A 8 -13.92 2.06 -4.01
N ARG A 9 -14.52 1.65 -2.88
CA ARG A 9 -15.77 0.90 -2.92
C ARG A 9 -16.93 1.73 -3.47
N LYS A 10 -17.06 2.97 -3.00
CA LYS A 10 -18.17 3.86 -3.39
C LYS A 10 -18.13 4.19 -4.88
N LEU A 11 -16.94 4.26 -5.46
CA LEU A 11 -16.73 4.35 -6.90
C LEU A 11 -16.95 2.99 -7.58
N ALA A 12 -16.41 1.87 -7.08
CA ALA A 12 -16.53 0.55 -7.72
C ALA A 12 -17.97 0.01 -7.80
N TYR A 13 -18.84 0.40 -6.87
CA TYR A 13 -20.26 0.00 -6.86
C TYR A 13 -21.13 0.76 -7.87
N ARG A 14 -20.61 1.81 -8.51
CA ARG A 14 -21.14 2.22 -9.81
C ARG A 14 -20.52 1.26 -10.82
N GLU A 15 -21.30 0.35 -11.38
CA GLU A 15 -20.96 -0.70 -12.37
C GLU A 15 -20.14 -0.25 -13.61
N ASN A 16 -19.72 1.02 -13.67
CA ASN A 16 -18.99 1.63 -14.76
C ASN A 16 -17.68 2.30 -14.33
N SER A 17 -17.18 2.01 -13.12
CA SER A 17 -15.91 2.59 -12.66
C SER A 17 -14.73 1.85 -13.24
N ASP A 18 -14.18 2.44 -14.29
CA ASP A 18 -12.98 1.97 -14.97
C ASP A 18 -11.85 1.73 -13.94
N PRO A 19 -11.31 0.51 -13.84
CA PRO A 19 -10.24 0.22 -12.91
C PRO A 19 -8.96 1.04 -13.19
N ALA A 20 -8.82 1.59 -14.40
CA ALA A 20 -7.79 2.57 -14.73
C ALA A 20 -7.95 3.89 -13.95
N LEU A 21 -9.18 4.39 -13.82
CA LEU A 21 -9.50 5.60 -13.05
C LEU A 21 -9.23 5.40 -11.56
N MET A 22 -9.49 4.19 -11.05
CA MET A 22 -9.21 3.81 -9.66
C MET A 22 -7.73 3.77 -9.32
N THR A 23 -6.87 3.44 -10.29
CA THR A 23 -5.40 3.54 -10.12
C THR A 23 -4.86 4.94 -10.37
N PHE A 24 -5.51 5.71 -11.25
CA PHE A 24 -5.06 7.05 -11.62
C PHE A 24 -5.21 8.05 -10.46
N ILE A 25 -6.34 8.01 -9.75
CA ILE A 25 -6.61 8.95 -8.64
C ILE A 25 -5.55 8.81 -7.52
N PRO A 26 -5.24 7.61 -6.99
CA PRO A 26 -4.15 7.42 -6.03
C PRO A 26 -2.79 7.86 -6.57
N GLY A 27 -2.50 7.59 -7.85
CA GLY A 27 -1.25 8.02 -8.49
C GLY A 27 -1.09 9.55 -8.48
N MET A 28 -2.14 10.28 -8.86
CA MET A 28 -2.16 11.75 -8.83
C MET A 28 -2.02 12.30 -7.41
N THR A 29 -2.69 11.69 -6.43
CA THR A 29 -2.51 12.10 -5.01
C THR A 29 -1.10 11.82 -4.52
N GLY A 30 -0.47 10.72 -4.95
CA GLY A 30 0.91 10.40 -4.61
C GLY A 30 1.87 11.45 -5.16
N ILE A 31 1.69 11.87 -6.42
CA ILE A 31 2.51 12.94 -7.03
C ILE A 31 2.37 14.25 -6.24
N ALA A 32 1.15 14.63 -5.86
CA ALA A 32 0.92 15.84 -5.08
C ALA A 32 1.58 15.78 -3.70
N ILE A 33 1.45 14.65 -2.99
CA ILE A 33 2.07 14.44 -1.68
C ILE A 33 3.60 14.46 -1.80
N THR A 34 4.17 13.74 -2.76
CA THR A 34 5.63 13.70 -2.98
C THR A 34 6.15 15.08 -3.37
N GLY A 35 5.42 15.85 -4.17
CA GLY A 35 5.78 17.23 -4.53
C GLY A 35 5.81 18.19 -3.34
N VAL A 36 5.08 17.90 -2.26
CA VAL A 36 5.11 18.68 -1.00
C VAL A 36 6.20 18.15 -0.06
N ILE A 37 6.42 16.83 0.02
CA ILE A 37 7.39 16.24 0.94
C ILE A 37 8.83 16.52 0.51
N LEU A 38 9.15 16.34 -0.78
CA LEU A 38 10.51 16.53 -1.30
C LEU A 38 11.14 17.89 -0.95
N PRO A 39 10.43 19.04 -1.09
CA PRO A 39 11.00 20.33 -0.70
C PRO A 39 11.08 20.53 0.82
N VAL A 40 10.28 19.81 1.61
CA VAL A 40 10.33 19.89 3.09
C VAL A 40 11.50 19.08 3.64
N THR A 41 11.84 17.96 3.01
CA THR A 41 12.93 17.07 3.47
C THR A 41 14.26 17.34 2.76
N ASP A 42 14.32 18.35 1.88
CA ASP A 42 15.49 18.72 1.07
C ASP A 42 16.09 17.53 0.26
N SER A 43 15.25 16.52 -0.04
CA SER A 43 15.66 15.23 -0.59
C SER A 43 15.51 15.16 -2.11
N TRP A 44 15.78 16.26 -2.82
CA TRP A 44 15.66 16.37 -4.28
C TRP A 44 16.82 15.69 -5.02
N GLU A 45 17.10 14.43 -4.67
CA GLU A 45 18.10 13.63 -5.36
C GLU A 45 17.42 12.91 -6.53
N LEU A 46 17.77 13.32 -7.75
CA LEU A 46 17.42 12.55 -8.94
C LEU A 46 18.27 11.29 -8.99
N PRO A 47 17.70 10.15 -9.45
CA PRO A 47 18.46 8.93 -9.61
C PRO A 47 19.66 9.18 -10.52
N SER A 48 20.86 8.99 -9.97
CA SER A 48 22.12 9.33 -10.62
C SER A 48 22.62 8.19 -11.52
N SER A 49 22.11 6.97 -11.27
CA SER A 49 22.52 5.75 -11.95
C SER A 49 21.36 5.07 -12.68
N LEU A 50 21.65 4.42 -13.81
CA LEU A 50 20.67 3.58 -14.52
C LEU A 50 20.10 2.47 -13.63
N LYS A 51 20.88 2.01 -12.63
CA LYS A 51 20.42 1.00 -11.66
C LYS A 51 19.33 1.56 -10.76
N GLU A 52 19.49 2.77 -10.23
CA GLU A 52 18.45 3.44 -9.44
C GLU A 52 17.19 3.69 -10.26
N VAL A 53 17.33 4.14 -11.51
CA VAL A 53 16.18 4.33 -12.42
C VAL A 53 15.42 3.03 -12.64
N LEU A 54 16.13 1.92 -12.92
CA LEU A 54 15.52 0.60 -13.09
C LEU A 54 14.84 0.10 -11.81
N LEU A 55 15.45 0.37 -10.65
CA LEU A 55 14.89 -0.01 -9.36
C LEU A 55 13.58 0.75 -9.10
N VAL A 56 13.57 2.07 -9.26
CA VAL A 56 12.36 2.91 -9.14
C VAL A 56 11.28 2.45 -10.12
N LEU A 57 11.64 2.18 -11.38
CA LEU A 57 10.71 1.67 -12.38
C LEU A 57 10.11 0.32 -11.96
N SER A 58 10.93 -0.60 -11.46
CA SER A 58 10.46 -1.91 -11.02
C SER A 58 9.47 -1.79 -9.86
N VAL A 59 9.79 -0.97 -8.85
CA VAL A 59 8.90 -0.69 -7.72
C VAL A 59 7.58 -0.09 -8.20
N GLY A 60 7.62 0.85 -9.15
CA GLY A 60 6.42 1.42 -9.77
C GLY A 60 5.55 0.37 -10.47
N ILE A 61 6.15 -0.51 -11.28
CA ILE A 61 5.43 -1.57 -12.00
C ILE A 61 4.80 -2.56 -11.02
N PHE A 62 5.55 -3.04 -10.01
CA PHE A 62 5.01 -3.93 -8.98
C PHE A 62 3.88 -3.28 -8.18
N SER A 63 4.01 -1.99 -7.86
CA SER A 63 2.96 -1.23 -7.15
C SER A 63 1.68 -1.12 -7.99
N LEU A 64 1.80 -0.88 -9.30
CA LEU A 64 0.66 -0.85 -10.21
C LEU A 64 -0.03 -2.22 -10.33
N LEU A 65 0.76 -3.30 -10.44
CA LEU A 65 0.25 -4.68 -10.45
C LEU A 65 -0.49 -5.01 -9.14
N CYS A 66 0.10 -4.66 -8.00
CA CYS A 66 -0.51 -4.87 -6.69
C CYS A 66 -1.84 -4.13 -6.56
N ASN A 67 -1.87 -2.85 -6.94
CA ASN A 67 -3.11 -2.07 -6.97
C ASN A 67 -4.17 -2.68 -7.89
N ARG A 68 -3.76 -3.24 -9.04
CA ARG A 68 -4.70 -3.91 -9.95
C ARG A 68 -5.33 -5.13 -9.30
N PHE A 69 -4.54 -5.96 -8.60
CA PHE A 69 -5.07 -7.11 -7.86
C PHE A 69 -5.97 -6.70 -6.71
N LEU A 70 -5.63 -5.62 -6.00
CA LEU A 70 -6.45 -5.07 -4.92
C LEU A 70 -7.81 -4.58 -5.44
N VAL A 71 -7.81 -3.83 -6.55
CA VAL A 71 -9.05 -3.37 -7.21
C VAL A 71 -9.90 -4.57 -7.69
N LEU A 72 -9.28 -5.59 -8.28
CA LEU A 72 -9.98 -6.80 -8.67
C LEU A 72 -10.61 -7.51 -7.45
N GLY A 73 -9.86 -7.62 -6.35
CA GLY A 73 -10.36 -8.15 -5.09
C GLY A 73 -11.55 -7.36 -4.56
N LEU A 74 -11.51 -6.02 -4.64
CA LEU A 74 -12.64 -5.17 -4.25
C LEU A 74 -13.88 -5.33 -5.14
N GLN A 75 -13.72 -5.80 -6.37
CA GLN A 75 -14.83 -6.10 -7.28
C GLN A 75 -15.45 -7.48 -7.01
N THR A 76 -14.64 -8.47 -6.60
CA THR A 76 -15.10 -9.85 -6.40
C THR A 76 -15.53 -10.15 -4.96
N GLU A 77 -14.90 -9.50 -3.98
CA GLU A 77 -15.03 -9.84 -2.56
C GLU A 77 -15.57 -8.68 -1.72
N ARG A 78 -15.98 -8.99 -0.48
CA ARG A 78 -16.39 -7.96 0.48
C ARG A 78 -15.19 -7.07 0.83
N VAL A 79 -15.40 -5.75 0.81
CA VAL A 79 -14.34 -4.76 1.12
C VAL A 79 -13.70 -4.96 2.48
N THR A 80 -14.44 -5.48 3.46
CA THR A 80 -13.89 -5.84 4.77
C THR A 80 -12.84 -6.95 4.66
N ILE A 81 -13.09 -7.97 3.84
CA ILE A 81 -12.17 -9.10 3.62
C ILE A 81 -10.93 -8.61 2.87
N VAL A 82 -11.12 -7.81 1.81
CA VAL A 82 -10.00 -7.27 1.02
C VAL A 82 -9.13 -6.35 1.86
N SER A 83 -9.73 -5.45 2.64
CA SER A 83 -8.99 -4.54 3.53
C SER A 83 -8.24 -5.30 4.62
N PHE A 84 -8.81 -6.41 5.10
CA PHE A 84 -8.15 -7.28 6.07
C PHE A 84 -6.92 -7.97 5.47
N LEU A 85 -7.04 -8.55 4.27
CA LEU A 85 -5.92 -9.18 3.55
C LEU A 85 -4.83 -8.17 3.21
N ASP A 86 -5.21 -6.97 2.79
CA ASP A 86 -4.28 -5.86 2.56
C ASP A 86 -3.52 -5.49 3.85
N THR A 87 -4.21 -5.46 4.99
CA THR A 87 -3.57 -5.18 6.29
C THR A 87 -2.58 -6.28 6.72
N LEU A 88 -2.85 -7.54 6.38
CA LEU A 88 -1.93 -8.67 6.63
C LEU A 88 -0.64 -8.59 5.80
N SER A 89 -0.61 -7.81 4.72
CA SER A 89 0.62 -7.60 3.95
C SER A 89 1.74 -6.95 4.78
N VAL A 90 1.38 -6.12 5.78
CA VAL A 90 2.34 -5.40 6.63
C VAL A 90 3.17 -6.33 7.52
N PRO A 91 2.60 -7.23 8.33
CA PRO A 91 3.39 -8.19 9.10
C PRO A 91 4.17 -9.17 8.21
N VAL A 92 3.64 -9.54 7.03
CA VAL A 92 4.37 -10.38 6.07
C VAL A 92 5.59 -9.65 5.50
N ALA A 93 5.44 -8.37 5.14
CA ALA A 93 6.54 -7.53 4.69
C ALA A 93 7.59 -7.35 5.79
N PHE A 94 7.15 -7.15 7.03
CA PHE A 94 8.03 -7.08 8.21
C PHE A 94 8.84 -8.38 8.40
N MET A 95 8.20 -9.55 8.29
CA MET A 95 8.91 -10.83 8.33
C MET A 95 9.91 -10.99 7.19
N ALA A 96 9.54 -10.57 5.97
CA ALA A 96 10.45 -10.59 4.83
C ALA A 96 11.67 -9.69 5.05
N ASP A 97 11.48 -8.52 5.66
CA ASP A 97 12.56 -7.58 5.95
C ASP A 97 13.57 -8.15 6.96
N VAL A 98 13.08 -8.83 7.99
CA VAL A 98 13.91 -9.50 9.00
C VAL A 98 14.63 -10.71 8.42
N LEU A 99 13.94 -11.54 7.64
CA LEU A 99 14.48 -12.82 7.16
C LEU A 99 15.40 -12.67 5.95
N VAL A 100 15.08 -11.74 5.03
CA VAL A 100 15.80 -11.57 3.75
C VAL A 100 16.88 -10.50 3.88
N PHE A 101 16.57 -9.36 4.48
CA PHE A 101 17.48 -8.21 4.52
C PHE A 101 18.30 -8.16 5.82
N GLN A 102 18.06 -9.08 6.77
CA GLN A 102 18.72 -9.14 8.09
C GLN A 102 18.79 -7.77 8.78
N SER A 103 17.74 -6.96 8.60
CA SER A 103 17.69 -5.60 9.12
C SER A 103 17.59 -5.60 10.65
N VAL A 104 18.26 -4.63 11.30
CA VAL A 104 18.17 -4.46 12.75
C VAL A 104 16.81 -3.83 13.06
N LEU A 105 15.97 -4.61 13.71
CA LEU A 105 14.61 -4.20 14.05
C LEU A 105 14.59 -3.09 15.09
N ASP A 106 13.99 -1.96 14.71
CA ASP A 106 13.68 -0.89 15.64
C ASP A 106 12.46 -1.24 16.51
N LEU A 107 12.49 -0.82 17.77
CA LEU A 107 11.42 -1.06 18.75
C LEU A 107 10.07 -0.53 18.27
N VAL A 108 10.09 0.61 17.56
CA VAL A 108 8.89 1.24 16.99
C VAL A 108 8.24 0.33 15.95
N SER A 109 9.03 -0.30 15.08
CA SER A 109 8.54 -1.21 14.04
C SER A 109 7.94 -2.49 14.63
N ILE A 110 8.54 -3.02 15.70
CA ILE A 110 8.02 -4.19 16.43
C ILE A 110 6.66 -3.87 17.07
N VAL A 111 6.56 -2.76 17.81
CA VAL A 111 5.31 -2.33 18.45
C VAL A 111 4.22 -2.06 17.40
N GLY A 112 4.59 -1.44 16.28
CA GLY A 112 3.70 -1.23 15.15
C GLY A 112 3.14 -2.53 14.57
N ALA A 113 4.00 -3.51 14.29
CA ALA A 113 3.59 -4.81 13.77
C ALA A 113 2.66 -5.57 14.75
N ILE A 114 2.98 -5.58 16.04
CA ILE A 114 2.14 -6.21 17.08
C ILE A 114 0.77 -5.53 17.16
N THR A 115 0.73 -4.20 17.09
CA THR A 115 -0.53 -3.43 17.15
C THR A 115 -1.42 -3.73 15.94
N ILE A 116 -0.84 -3.85 14.75
CA ILE A 116 -1.55 -4.22 13.52
C ILE A 116 -2.10 -5.65 13.64
N LEU A 117 -1.30 -6.60 14.14
CA LEU A 117 -1.74 -7.97 14.39
C LEU A 117 -2.87 -8.05 15.44
N ALA A 118 -2.75 -7.31 16.54
CA ALA A 118 -3.79 -7.25 17.57
C ALA A 118 -5.11 -6.68 17.03
N THR A 119 -5.03 -5.63 16.19
CA THR A 119 -6.22 -4.99 15.60
C THR A 119 -6.89 -5.91 14.57
N THR A 120 -6.10 -6.61 13.77
CA THR A 120 -6.60 -7.57 12.77
C THR A 120 -7.27 -8.78 13.42
N VAL A 121 -6.65 -9.37 14.44
CA VAL A 121 -7.26 -10.46 15.24
C VAL A 121 -8.53 -9.99 15.94
N GLY A 122 -8.51 -8.79 16.54
CA GLY A 122 -9.68 -8.20 17.20
C GLY A 122 -10.87 -7.97 16.28
N CYS A 123 -10.62 -7.60 15.02
CA CYS A 123 -11.66 -7.50 13.99
C CYS A 123 -12.22 -8.86 13.55
N LEU A 124 -11.42 -9.93 13.61
CA LEU A 124 -11.84 -11.28 13.23
C LEU A 124 -12.68 -11.96 14.33
N CYS A 125 -12.49 -11.56 15.60
CA CYS A 125 -13.22 -12.10 16.75
C CYS A 125 -14.58 -11.43 17.02
N LYS A 126 -14.97 -10.37 16.28
CA LYS A 126 -16.31 -9.81 16.35
C LYS A 126 -17.25 -10.58 15.40
N PRO A 127 -18.32 -11.21 15.91
CA PRO A 127 -19.28 -11.95 15.10
C PRO A 127 -20.07 -11.04 14.14
#